data_AF-W9SP06-F1
#
_entry.id   AF-W9SP06-F1
#
_cell.length_a   1.000
_cell.length_b   1.000
_cell.length_c   1.000
_cell.angle_alpha   90.00
_cell.angle_beta   90.00
_cell.angle_gamma   90.00
#
_symmetry.space_group_name_H-M   'P 1'
#
loop_
_entity.id
_entity.type
_entity.pdbx_description
1 polymer ?
#
loop_
_entity_poly.entity_id
_entity_poly.type
_entity_poly.pdbx_seq_one_letter_code
_entity_poly.pdbx_strand_id
1 'polypeptide(L)'
;MEETSLISKLESSDSRGLHSLYTHYLQPFSDLTNPKKTKRSARANDDQKTLARSLAKKFLPFLNRALGILPKRLADRTKFGGDGDGEQLALEFFDIYRLCLDCLGSVSSQLLCKPYSVHVQRVRMVHCLEAWGRLKDAEAECFWVLERFKEIDFGTKSVESERNCLLPNAEKGGHDKEYGTLVVEIAVTLVKCLSTSQSKDGDDYRRIIRLVEELRPWFRVLDASTYEKLHRVLVTYLGRCAIFVVGEPAFADEDLARSFCFTTMAEYAMSSNKDDIYKFARRICFSLFSLQDSTATFIIDLLICVLDSLAHEGKIVDDASDIVYRPSGLFAKPPPRNRNWVP
;
A
#
# COMPACT_ATOMS: atom_id res chain seq x y z
N MET A 1 13.15 -11.50 -35.21
CA MET A 1 13.84 -10.25 -35.61
C MET A 1 13.24 -9.03 -34.91
N GLU A 2 11.95 -9.05 -34.55
CA GLU A 2 11.30 -7.94 -33.80
C GLU A 2 11.62 -7.94 -32.29
N GLU A 3 11.67 -9.10 -31.63
CA GLU A 3 11.85 -9.20 -30.16
C GLU A 3 13.15 -8.53 -29.66
N THR A 4 14.29 -8.86 -30.26
CA THR A 4 15.60 -8.32 -29.87
C THR A 4 15.68 -6.81 -30.13
N SER A 5 15.00 -6.32 -31.17
CA SER A 5 14.91 -4.89 -31.48
C SER A 5 14.08 -4.12 -30.46
N LEU A 6 12.96 -4.70 -29.98
CA LEU A 6 12.12 -4.07 -28.94
C LEU A 6 12.83 -4.00 -27.59
N ILE A 7 13.55 -5.06 -27.23
CA ILE A 7 14.36 -5.09 -26.02
C ILE A 7 15.51 -4.08 -26.12
N SER A 8 16.24 -4.04 -27.24
CA SER A 8 17.34 -3.09 -27.39
C SER A 8 16.85 -1.65 -27.35
N LYS A 9 15.70 -1.35 -27.97
CA LYS A 9 15.05 -0.03 -27.87
C LYS A 9 14.66 0.28 -26.43
N LEU A 10 14.12 -0.66 -25.68
CA LEU A 10 13.78 -0.42 -24.27
C LEU A 10 15.02 -0.12 -23.40
N GLU A 11 16.17 -0.71 -23.73
CA GLU A 11 17.44 -0.47 -23.03
C GLU A 11 18.04 0.91 -23.37
N SER A 12 17.96 1.36 -24.62
CA SER A 12 18.73 2.49 -25.15
C SER A 12 17.94 3.68 -25.71
N SER A 13 16.63 3.55 -25.91
CA SER A 13 15.84 4.61 -26.55
C SER A 13 15.46 5.68 -25.55
N ASP A 14 15.74 6.93 -25.95
CA ASP A 14 15.35 8.14 -25.24
C ASP A 14 14.27 8.91 -26.03
N SER A 15 13.57 8.22 -26.96
CA SER A 15 12.53 8.77 -27.82
C SER A 15 11.21 8.04 -27.62
N ARG A 16 10.11 8.73 -27.93
CA ARG A 16 8.74 8.21 -27.75
C ARG A 16 8.32 7.26 -28.86
N GLY A 17 7.23 6.53 -28.63
CA GLY A 17 6.57 5.64 -29.60
C GLY A 17 6.93 4.16 -29.44
N LEU A 18 7.57 3.79 -28.34
CA LEU A 18 7.81 2.39 -27.98
C LEU A 18 6.51 1.68 -27.55
N HIS A 19 5.59 2.37 -26.88
CA HIS A 19 4.38 1.74 -26.35
C HIS A 19 3.50 1.14 -27.46
N SER A 20 3.38 1.81 -28.60
CA SER A 20 2.63 1.28 -29.76
C SER A 20 3.28 0.00 -30.30
N LEU A 21 4.61 -0.05 -30.35
CA LEU A 21 5.36 -1.22 -30.80
C LEU A 21 5.18 -2.41 -29.82
N TYR A 22 5.24 -2.15 -28.52
CA TYR A 22 5.00 -3.16 -27.48
C TYR A 22 3.55 -3.66 -27.51
N THR A 23 2.59 -2.76 -27.67
CA THR A 23 1.16 -3.10 -27.79
C THR A 23 0.92 -4.00 -28.99
N HIS A 24 1.48 -3.66 -30.16
CA HIS A 24 1.37 -4.48 -31.36
C HIS A 24 2.01 -5.86 -31.16
N TYR A 25 3.22 -5.91 -30.57
CA TYR A 25 3.92 -7.18 -30.33
C TYR A 25 3.20 -8.11 -29.34
N LEU A 26 2.57 -7.54 -28.30
CA LEU A 26 1.85 -8.25 -27.25
C LEU A 26 0.35 -8.44 -27.54
N GLN A 27 -0.13 -8.00 -28.71
CA GLN A 27 -1.51 -8.21 -29.17
C GLN A 27 -2.03 -9.66 -28.99
N PRO A 28 -1.24 -10.73 -29.19
CA PRO A 28 -1.74 -12.10 -29.01
C PRO A 28 -2.34 -12.41 -27.63
N PHE A 29 -2.00 -11.64 -26.59
CA PHE A 29 -2.58 -11.79 -25.25
C PHE A 29 -4.02 -11.26 -25.16
N SER A 30 -4.47 -10.40 -26.09
CA SER A 30 -5.83 -9.85 -26.09
C SER A 30 -6.92 -10.93 -26.21
N ASP A 31 -6.60 -12.06 -26.85
CA ASP A 31 -7.51 -13.21 -26.98
C ASP A 31 -7.75 -13.94 -25.65
N LEU A 32 -6.83 -13.82 -24.68
CA LEU A 32 -6.99 -14.37 -23.33
C LEU A 32 -7.83 -13.47 -22.42
N THR A 33 -7.65 -12.15 -22.53
CA THR A 33 -8.34 -11.16 -21.67
C THR A 33 -9.78 -10.90 -22.11
N ASN A 34 -10.06 -11.01 -23.42
CA ASN A 34 -11.39 -10.85 -23.98
C ASN A 34 -11.84 -12.13 -24.69
N PRO A 35 -12.19 -13.20 -23.96
CA PRO A 35 -12.75 -14.37 -24.60
C PRO A 35 -14.02 -13.97 -25.35
N LYS A 36 -13.99 -14.12 -26.68
CA LYS A 36 -15.17 -13.94 -27.53
C LYS A 36 -16.31 -14.72 -26.87
N LYS A 37 -17.44 -14.06 -26.60
CA LYS A 37 -18.63 -14.54 -25.84
C LYS A 37 -19.28 -15.84 -26.36
N THR A 38 -18.66 -16.56 -27.28
CA THR A 38 -19.14 -17.80 -27.86
C THR A 38 -18.86 -18.99 -26.95
N LYS A 39 -19.92 -19.39 -26.22
CA LYS A 39 -20.16 -20.69 -25.55
C LYS A 39 -19.10 -21.12 -24.52
N ARG A 40 -19.39 -20.84 -23.24
CA ARG A 40 -18.85 -21.55 -22.06
C ARG A 40 -19.16 -23.05 -22.19
N SER A 41 -18.26 -23.79 -22.79
CA SER A 41 -18.25 -25.25 -22.83
C SER A 41 -16.92 -25.73 -22.25
N ALA A 42 -16.87 -26.96 -21.74
CA ALA A 42 -15.63 -27.52 -21.20
C ALA A 42 -14.46 -27.48 -22.20
N ARG A 43 -14.74 -27.54 -23.51
CA ARG A 43 -13.75 -27.39 -24.59
C ARG A 43 -13.16 -25.98 -24.66
N ALA A 44 -13.96 -24.93 -24.44
CA ALA A 44 -13.48 -23.55 -24.45
C ALA A 44 -12.47 -23.27 -23.34
N ASN A 45 -12.64 -23.87 -22.16
CA ASN A 45 -11.66 -23.77 -21.07
C ASN A 45 -10.35 -24.49 -21.40
N ASP A 46 -10.39 -25.60 -22.13
CA ASP A 46 -9.20 -26.34 -22.53
C ASP A 46 -8.43 -25.62 -23.66
N ASP A 47 -9.16 -25.02 -24.60
CA ASP A 47 -8.60 -24.16 -25.65
C ASP A 47 -7.90 -22.93 -25.05
N GLN A 48 -8.50 -22.30 -24.03
CA GLN A 48 -7.89 -21.19 -23.30
C GLN A 48 -6.62 -21.59 -22.54
N LYS A 49 -6.62 -22.74 -21.87
CA LYS A 49 -5.42 -23.26 -21.20
C LYS A 49 -4.31 -23.56 -22.20
N THR A 50 -4.66 -24.12 -23.35
CA THR A 50 -3.70 -24.43 -24.43
C THR A 50 -3.13 -23.16 -25.03
N LEU A 51 -3.95 -22.13 -25.26
CA LEU A 51 -3.51 -20.81 -25.69
C LEU A 51 -2.61 -20.14 -24.64
N ALA A 52 -2.99 -20.16 -23.37
CA ALA A 52 -2.17 -19.62 -22.29
C ALA A 52 -0.80 -20.30 -22.22
N ARG A 53 -0.75 -21.63 -22.38
CA ARG A 53 0.51 -22.39 -22.40
C ARG A 53 1.38 -22.04 -23.61
N SER A 54 0.78 -21.89 -24.79
CA SER A 54 1.52 -21.55 -26.02
C SER A 54 2.08 -20.12 -25.94
N LEU A 55 1.30 -19.17 -25.43
CA LEU A 55 1.74 -17.79 -25.19
C LEU A 55 2.82 -17.72 -24.11
N ALA A 56 2.66 -18.42 -22.98
CA ALA A 56 3.68 -18.51 -21.95
C ALA A 56 5.01 -19.03 -22.53
N LYS A 57 4.97 -20.14 -23.27
CA LYS A 57 6.18 -20.73 -23.89
C LYS A 57 6.86 -19.75 -24.84
N LYS A 58 6.09 -18.96 -25.60
CA LYS A 58 6.61 -18.03 -26.61
C LYS A 58 7.14 -16.73 -26.00
N PHE A 59 6.41 -16.14 -25.07
CA PHE A 59 6.63 -14.75 -24.64
C PHE A 59 7.25 -14.61 -23.26
N LEU A 60 7.31 -15.66 -22.43
CA LEU A 60 7.87 -15.56 -21.08
C LEU A 60 9.33 -15.07 -21.07
N PRO A 61 10.25 -15.51 -21.97
CA PRO A 61 11.61 -14.97 -22.04
C PRO A 61 11.64 -13.46 -22.29
N PHE A 62 10.82 -12.99 -23.23
CA PHE A 62 10.68 -11.56 -23.55
C PHE A 62 10.14 -10.76 -22.36
N LEU A 63 9.03 -11.21 -21.76
CA LEU A 63 8.40 -10.54 -20.62
C LEU A 63 9.36 -10.43 -19.44
N ASN A 64 10.05 -11.52 -19.09
CA ASN A 64 11.04 -11.50 -18.02
C ASN A 64 12.18 -10.54 -18.30
N ARG A 65 12.64 -10.46 -19.55
CA ARG A 65 13.69 -9.51 -19.94
C ARG A 65 13.22 -8.07 -19.85
N ALA A 66 12.05 -7.75 -20.40
CA ALA A 66 11.46 -6.41 -20.32
C ALA A 66 11.25 -5.97 -18.86
N LEU A 67 10.64 -6.83 -18.03
CA LEU A 67 10.41 -6.60 -16.60
C LEU A 67 11.72 -6.49 -15.79
N GLY A 68 12.82 -7.07 -16.28
CA GLY A 68 14.15 -6.89 -15.70
C GLY A 68 14.83 -5.57 -16.06
N ILE A 69 14.43 -4.94 -17.17
CA ILE A 69 15.00 -3.68 -17.69
C ILE A 69 14.23 -2.47 -17.16
N LEU A 70 12.90 -2.52 -17.18
CA LEU A 70 12.01 -1.40 -16.86
C LEU A 70 12.32 -0.74 -15.50
N PRO A 71 12.45 -1.48 -14.37
CA PRO A 71 12.77 -0.86 -13.09
C PRO A 71 14.13 -0.14 -13.10
N LYS A 72 15.12 -0.70 -13.81
CA LYS A 72 16.47 -0.15 -13.88
C LYS A 72 16.51 1.13 -14.70
N ARG A 73 15.76 1.16 -15.82
CA ARG A 73 15.57 2.37 -16.63
C ARG A 73 14.88 3.44 -15.78
N LEU A 74 13.73 3.12 -15.18
CA LEU A 74 12.96 4.06 -14.37
C LEU A 74 13.73 4.56 -13.13
N ALA A 75 14.68 3.79 -12.59
CA ALA A 75 15.52 4.26 -11.48
C ALA A 75 16.49 5.38 -11.90
N ASP A 76 16.93 5.40 -13.17
CA ASP A 76 17.91 6.34 -13.70
C ASP A 76 17.23 7.48 -14.46
N ARG A 77 16.78 8.50 -13.70
CA ARG A 77 16.09 9.67 -14.26
C ARG A 77 16.90 10.47 -15.26
N THR A 78 18.23 10.42 -15.15
CA THR A 78 19.12 11.20 -16.03
C THR A 78 18.95 10.82 -17.51
N LYS A 79 18.45 9.61 -17.76
CA LYS A 79 18.19 9.08 -19.10
C LYS A 79 16.87 9.52 -19.72
N PHE A 80 16.02 10.23 -18.99
CA PHE A 80 14.73 10.69 -19.51
C PHE A 80 14.80 12.13 -20.06
N GLY A 81 15.95 12.81 -20.02
CA GLY A 81 16.07 14.19 -20.51
C GLY A 81 15.51 15.23 -19.51
N GLY A 82 15.44 16.49 -19.94
CA GLY A 82 14.97 17.63 -19.12
C GLY A 82 13.44 17.71 -18.98
N ASP A 83 12.99 18.63 -18.12
CA ASP A 83 11.58 18.74 -17.67
C ASP A 83 10.55 18.80 -18.82
N GLY A 84 9.43 18.10 -18.62
CA GLY A 84 8.32 17.95 -19.58
C GLY A 84 8.48 16.76 -20.52
N ASP A 85 9.57 16.70 -21.30
CA ASP A 85 9.72 15.64 -22.29
C ASP A 85 10.03 14.27 -21.66
N GLY A 86 10.84 14.29 -20.60
CA GLY A 86 11.19 13.09 -19.84
C GLY A 86 10.07 12.51 -19.01
N GLU A 87 9.16 13.35 -18.53
CA GLU A 87 7.99 12.88 -17.78
C GLU A 87 7.05 12.07 -18.68
N GLN A 88 6.83 12.53 -19.92
CA GLN A 88 6.02 11.81 -20.88
C GLN A 88 6.69 10.53 -21.39
N LEU A 89 8.02 10.51 -21.51
CA LEU A 89 8.75 9.28 -21.81
C LEU A 89 8.66 8.28 -20.63
N ALA A 90 8.75 8.76 -19.40
CA ALA A 90 8.57 7.92 -18.21
C ALA A 90 7.16 7.35 -18.12
N LEU A 91 6.14 8.16 -18.43
CA LEU A 91 4.75 7.72 -18.60
C LEU A 91 4.65 6.55 -19.57
N GLU A 92 5.25 6.69 -20.75
CA GLU A 92 5.27 5.64 -21.76
C GLU A 92 5.94 4.34 -21.25
N PHE A 93 7.02 4.45 -20.48
CA PHE A 93 7.68 3.31 -19.85
C PHE A 93 6.80 2.64 -18.77
N PHE A 94 6.05 3.42 -17.98
CA PHE A 94 5.09 2.87 -17.03
C PHE A 94 3.94 2.14 -17.74
N ASP A 95 3.45 2.65 -18.87
CA ASP A 95 2.42 1.98 -19.66
C ASP A 95 2.92 0.66 -20.24
N ILE A 96 4.16 0.63 -20.75
CA ILE A 96 4.82 -0.61 -21.18
C ILE A 96 4.98 -1.58 -20.01
N TYR A 97 5.36 -1.09 -18.81
CA TYR A 97 5.51 -1.92 -17.62
C TYR A 97 4.18 -2.56 -17.23
N ARG A 98 3.11 -1.78 -17.15
CA ARG A 98 1.77 -2.27 -16.86
C ARG A 98 1.31 -3.30 -17.90
N LEU A 99 1.49 -3.03 -19.19
CA LEU A 99 1.17 -3.97 -20.27
C LEU A 99 1.90 -5.30 -20.13
N CYS A 100 3.21 -5.28 -19.86
CA CYS A 100 4.00 -6.49 -19.64
C CYS A 100 3.52 -7.28 -18.41
N LEU A 101 3.16 -6.60 -17.31
CA LEU A 101 2.62 -7.22 -16.11
C LEU A 101 1.23 -7.82 -16.33
N ASP A 102 0.37 -7.16 -17.10
CA ASP A 102 -0.95 -7.66 -17.46
C ASP A 102 -0.84 -8.93 -18.33
N CYS A 103 0.05 -8.91 -19.33
CA CYS A 103 0.35 -10.08 -20.14
C CYS A 103 0.89 -11.23 -19.28
N LEU A 104 1.84 -10.97 -18.39
CA LEU A 104 2.36 -11.98 -17.46
C LEU A 104 1.27 -12.53 -16.54
N GLY A 105 0.40 -11.67 -16.02
CA GLY A 105 -0.74 -12.05 -15.18
C GLY A 105 -1.71 -12.99 -15.90
N SER A 106 -1.98 -12.75 -17.18
CA SER A 106 -2.90 -13.57 -17.98
C SER A 106 -2.42 -15.02 -18.21
N VAL A 107 -1.10 -15.25 -18.11
CA VAL A 107 -0.49 -16.59 -18.23
C VAL A 107 0.06 -17.13 -16.91
N SER A 108 -0.23 -16.45 -15.80
CA SER A 108 0.30 -16.79 -14.47
C SER A 108 -0.04 -18.23 -14.04
N SER A 109 -1.22 -18.74 -14.43
CA SER A 109 -1.64 -20.13 -14.18
C SER A 109 -0.72 -21.20 -14.81
N GLN A 110 0.11 -20.82 -15.78
CA GLN A 110 1.07 -21.71 -16.45
C GLN A 110 2.46 -21.63 -15.81
N LEU A 111 2.67 -20.73 -14.85
CA LEU A 111 3.93 -20.57 -14.16
C LEU A 111 3.94 -21.47 -12.93
N LEU A 112 5.02 -22.25 -12.76
CA LEU A 112 5.27 -23.02 -11.54
C LEU A 112 5.85 -22.10 -10.45
N CYS A 113 5.11 -21.05 -10.10
CA CYS A 113 5.50 -20.07 -9.09
C CYS A 113 4.41 -19.89 -8.04
N LYS A 114 4.70 -19.08 -7.02
CA LYS A 114 3.68 -18.75 -6.01
C LYS A 114 2.53 -17.96 -6.66
N PRO A 115 1.29 -18.09 -6.16
CA PRO A 115 0.12 -17.42 -6.74
C PRO A 115 0.27 -15.89 -6.87
N TYR A 116 1.07 -15.28 -5.99
CA TYR A 116 1.31 -13.84 -5.96
C TYR A 116 2.63 -13.39 -6.63
N SER A 117 3.40 -14.29 -7.26
CA SER A 117 4.73 -13.93 -7.82
C SER A 117 4.67 -12.84 -8.89
N VAL A 118 3.59 -12.76 -9.67
CA VAL A 118 3.39 -11.65 -10.63
C VAL A 118 3.18 -10.33 -9.90
N HIS A 119 2.46 -10.35 -8.77
CA HIS A 119 2.20 -9.15 -7.97
C HIS A 119 3.47 -8.61 -7.31
N VAL A 120 4.47 -9.45 -7.00
CA VAL A 120 5.81 -8.98 -6.57
C VAL A 120 6.40 -8.02 -7.60
N GLN A 121 6.30 -8.34 -8.89
CA GLN A 121 6.80 -7.44 -9.95
C GLN A 121 5.95 -6.17 -10.05
N ARG A 122 4.64 -6.26 -9.81
CA ARG A 122 3.77 -5.09 -9.77
C ARG A 122 4.08 -4.16 -8.59
N VAL A 123 4.37 -4.69 -7.41
CA VAL A 123 4.84 -3.89 -6.26
C VAL A 123 6.17 -3.19 -6.57
N ARG A 124 7.08 -3.81 -7.33
CA ARG A 124 8.28 -3.11 -7.82
C ARG A 124 7.94 -1.92 -8.73
N MET A 125 6.92 -2.04 -9.59
CA MET A 125 6.42 -0.92 -10.39
C MET A 125 5.85 0.20 -9.51
N VAL A 126 5.09 -0.15 -8.46
CA VAL A 126 4.58 0.81 -7.47
C VAL A 126 5.72 1.63 -6.86
N HIS A 127 6.82 1.00 -6.43
CA HIS A 127 7.97 1.73 -5.90
C HIS A 127 8.63 2.65 -6.95
N CYS A 128 8.61 2.27 -8.22
CA CYS A 128 9.05 3.18 -9.30
C CYS A 128 8.10 4.38 -9.41
N LEU A 129 6.78 4.19 -9.39
CA LEU A 129 5.80 5.28 -9.42
C LEU A 129 5.99 6.24 -8.23
N GLU A 130 6.16 5.68 -7.03
CA GLU A 130 6.45 6.47 -5.83
C GLU A 130 7.72 7.28 -5.95
N ALA A 131 8.81 6.66 -6.44
CA ALA A 131 10.06 7.37 -6.65
C ALA A 131 9.77 8.57 -7.54
N TRP A 132 9.12 8.38 -8.69
CA TRP A 132 8.73 9.42 -9.66
C TRP A 132 7.68 10.42 -9.16
N GLY A 133 7.22 10.36 -7.91
CA GLY A 133 6.22 11.29 -7.37
C GLY A 133 4.81 11.06 -7.91
N ARG A 134 4.58 9.93 -8.60
CA ARG A 134 3.30 9.54 -9.20
C ARG A 134 2.40 8.86 -8.18
N LEU A 135 2.13 9.59 -7.09
CA LEU A 135 1.51 9.02 -5.87
C LEU A 135 0.10 8.47 -6.12
N LYS A 136 -0.71 9.14 -6.95
CA LYS A 136 -2.06 8.68 -7.30
C LYS A 136 -2.04 7.38 -8.09
N ASP A 137 -1.10 7.22 -9.01
CA ASP A 137 -0.95 5.99 -9.77
C ASP A 137 -0.41 4.85 -8.90
N ALA A 138 0.54 5.16 -8.01
CA ALA A 138 1.04 4.20 -7.02
C ALA A 138 -0.08 3.70 -6.10
N GLU A 139 -0.91 4.62 -5.59
CA GLU A 139 -2.08 4.30 -4.77
C GLU A 139 -3.09 3.41 -5.52
N ALA A 140 -3.44 3.77 -6.76
CA ALA A 140 -4.36 2.99 -7.59
C ALA A 140 -3.85 1.55 -7.83
N GLU A 141 -2.55 1.40 -8.11
CA GLU A 141 -1.93 0.08 -8.27
C GLU A 141 -1.88 -0.70 -6.95
N CYS A 142 -1.63 -0.05 -5.82
CA CYS A 142 -1.68 -0.68 -4.50
C CYS A 142 -3.07 -1.29 -4.23
N PHE A 143 -4.14 -0.51 -4.42
CA PHE A 143 -5.50 -1.03 -4.24
C PHE A 143 -5.82 -2.14 -5.24
N TRP A 144 -5.42 -1.99 -6.50
CA TRP A 144 -5.59 -3.05 -7.48
C TRP A 144 -4.91 -4.36 -7.04
N VAL A 145 -3.70 -4.30 -6.48
CA VAL A 145 -3.00 -5.49 -5.98
C VAL A 145 -3.69 -6.08 -4.75
N LEU A 146 -4.17 -5.25 -3.81
CA LEU A 146 -4.91 -5.72 -2.64
C LEU A 146 -6.19 -6.45 -3.03
N GLU A 147 -6.92 -5.97 -4.03
CA GLU A 147 -8.08 -6.67 -4.58
C GLU A 147 -7.70 -8.04 -5.15
N ARG A 148 -6.59 -8.12 -5.90
CA ARG A 148 -6.09 -9.42 -6.39
C ARG A 148 -5.65 -10.35 -5.29
N PHE A 149 -5.07 -9.81 -4.23
CA PHE A 149 -4.68 -10.61 -3.07
C PHE A 149 -5.88 -11.22 -2.34
N LYS A 150 -7.03 -10.55 -2.30
CA LYS A 150 -8.28 -11.13 -1.75
C LYS A 150 -8.80 -12.31 -2.58
N GLU A 151 -8.49 -12.34 -3.87
CA GLU A 151 -8.89 -13.43 -4.78
C GLU A 151 -7.98 -14.67 -4.69
N ILE A 152 -6.82 -14.56 -4.04
CA ILE A 152 -5.89 -15.69 -3.92
C ILE A 152 -6.42 -16.69 -2.89
N ASP A 153 -6.65 -17.92 -3.35
CA ASP A 153 -7.05 -19.02 -2.50
C ASP A 153 -5.85 -19.85 -2.04
N PHE A 154 -5.62 -19.90 -0.73
CA PHE A 154 -4.64 -20.78 -0.09
C PHE A 154 -5.28 -22.04 0.51
N GLY A 155 -6.51 -22.38 0.11
CA GLY A 155 -7.25 -23.56 0.58
C GLY A 155 -8.16 -23.30 1.79
N THR A 156 -8.42 -22.03 2.14
CA THR A 156 -9.24 -21.63 3.29
C THR A 156 -10.57 -21.06 2.81
N LYS A 157 -11.69 -21.55 3.36
CA LYS A 157 -13.04 -21.12 2.93
C LYS A 157 -13.22 -19.62 3.07
N SER A 158 -13.74 -19.00 2.02
CA SER A 158 -14.03 -17.57 1.99
C SER A 158 -15.21 -17.21 2.89
N VAL A 159 -15.02 -16.24 3.78
CA VAL A 159 -16.10 -15.62 4.55
C VAL A 159 -16.61 -14.40 3.79
N GLU A 160 -17.91 -14.31 3.59
CA GLU A 160 -18.60 -13.28 2.80
C GLU A 160 -18.36 -11.84 3.32
N SER A 161 -17.93 -11.69 4.57
CA SER A 161 -17.66 -10.42 5.24
C SER A 161 -16.42 -9.67 4.74
N GLU A 162 -15.55 -10.32 3.95
CA GLU A 162 -14.25 -9.75 3.53
C GLU A 162 -14.35 -8.72 2.40
N ARG A 163 -15.51 -8.60 1.73
CA ARG A 163 -15.69 -7.60 0.64
C ARG A 163 -15.55 -6.15 1.11
N ASN A 164 -15.74 -5.90 2.40
CA ASN A 164 -15.69 -4.55 2.97
C ASN A 164 -14.32 -4.22 3.61
N CYS A 165 -13.42 -5.20 3.72
CA CYS A 165 -12.06 -4.98 4.24
C CYS A 165 -11.16 -4.42 3.16
N LEU A 166 -10.15 -3.64 3.54
CA LEU A 166 -9.12 -3.13 2.62
C LEU A 166 -8.05 -4.19 2.34
N LEU A 167 -7.66 -4.94 3.37
CA LEU A 167 -6.64 -5.99 3.30
C LEU A 167 -7.25 -7.38 3.11
N PRO A 168 -6.49 -8.31 2.51
CA PRO A 168 -6.82 -9.73 2.59
C PRO A 168 -6.81 -10.22 4.05
N ASN A 169 -7.51 -11.31 4.31
CA ASN A 169 -7.55 -11.93 5.63
C ASN A 169 -6.21 -12.62 5.95
N ALA A 170 -5.58 -12.25 7.06
CA ALA A 170 -4.29 -12.80 7.50
C ALA A 170 -4.33 -14.31 7.77
N GLU A 171 -5.46 -14.84 8.24
CA GLU A 171 -5.62 -16.29 8.48
C GLU A 171 -5.62 -17.08 7.17
N LYS A 172 -6.04 -16.46 6.06
CA LYS A 172 -5.99 -17.05 4.73
C LYS A 172 -4.61 -16.99 4.10
N GLY A 173 -3.66 -16.22 4.63
CA GLY A 173 -2.33 -16.04 4.05
C GLY A 173 -1.45 -17.30 4.05
N GLY A 174 -1.98 -18.48 4.41
CA GLY A 174 -1.29 -19.77 4.37
C GLY A 174 -0.04 -19.85 5.25
N HIS A 175 0.10 -18.94 6.22
CA HIS A 175 1.35 -18.68 6.97
C HIS A 175 2.56 -18.33 6.06
N ASP A 176 2.33 -17.90 4.82
CA ASP A 176 3.40 -17.50 3.92
C ASP A 176 3.92 -16.11 4.30
N LYS A 177 5.13 -16.09 4.86
CA LYS A 177 5.80 -14.87 5.33
C LYS A 177 6.04 -13.87 4.21
N GLU A 178 6.35 -14.32 3.00
CA GLU A 178 6.62 -13.43 1.88
C GLU A 178 5.32 -12.77 1.39
N TYR A 179 4.21 -13.51 1.39
CA TYR A 179 2.89 -12.93 1.13
C TYR A 179 2.53 -11.88 2.19
N GLY A 180 2.72 -12.19 3.47
CA GLY A 180 2.49 -11.24 4.55
C GLY A 180 3.35 -9.99 4.43
N THR A 181 4.63 -10.13 4.10
CA THR A 181 5.53 -8.99 3.84
C THR A 181 4.99 -8.10 2.73
N LEU A 182 4.50 -8.67 1.62
CA LEU A 182 3.95 -7.88 0.51
C LEU A 182 2.69 -7.12 0.90
N VAL A 183 1.77 -7.74 1.68
CA VAL A 183 0.55 -7.08 2.15
C VAL A 183 0.91 -5.87 3.02
N VAL A 184 1.84 -6.05 3.97
CA VAL A 184 2.28 -4.96 4.86
C VAL A 184 3.03 -3.89 4.07
N GLU A 185 3.91 -4.26 3.13
CA GLU A 185 4.65 -3.33 2.27
C GLU A 185 3.69 -2.44 1.46
N ILE A 186 2.66 -3.02 0.82
CA ILE A 186 1.64 -2.25 0.09
C ILE A 186 0.90 -1.29 1.01
N ALA A 187 0.50 -1.74 2.20
CA ALA A 187 -0.21 -0.88 3.14
C ALA A 187 0.67 0.29 3.63
N VAL A 188 1.95 0.03 3.92
CA VAL A 188 2.93 1.07 4.26
C VAL A 188 3.10 2.06 3.11
N THR A 189 3.15 1.58 1.87
CA THR A 189 3.18 2.45 0.68
C THR A 189 1.93 3.32 0.57
N LEU A 190 0.74 2.80 0.85
CA LEU A 190 -0.50 3.61 0.87
C LEU A 190 -0.40 4.75 1.90
N VAL A 191 0.05 4.46 3.12
CA VAL A 191 0.27 5.49 4.14
C VAL A 191 1.31 6.52 3.67
N LYS A 192 2.39 6.05 3.06
CA LYS A 192 3.44 6.91 2.50
C LYS A 192 2.91 7.82 1.39
N CYS A 193 2.10 7.31 0.49
CA CYS A 193 1.47 8.07 -0.59
C CYS A 193 0.58 9.18 -0.02
N LEU A 194 -0.26 8.88 0.96
CA LEU A 194 -1.07 9.89 1.63
C LEU A 194 -0.20 10.93 2.35
N SER A 195 0.84 10.50 3.07
CA SER A 195 1.72 11.40 3.80
C SER A 195 2.48 12.38 2.91
N THR A 196 2.79 11.96 1.69
CA THR A 196 3.55 12.76 0.72
C THR A 196 2.62 13.65 -0.10
N SER A 197 1.44 13.16 -0.46
CA SER A 197 0.45 13.94 -1.21
C SER A 197 -0.28 14.98 -0.36
N GLN A 198 -0.37 14.74 0.96
CA GLN A 198 -1.08 15.61 1.91
C GLN A 198 -2.49 15.96 1.39
N SER A 199 -3.27 14.92 1.07
CA SER A 199 -4.65 15.06 0.62
C SER A 199 -5.43 15.95 1.57
N LYS A 200 -6.35 16.76 1.04
CA LYS A 200 -7.28 17.55 1.86
C LYS A 200 -8.62 16.83 2.05
N ASP A 201 -8.75 15.62 1.50
CA ASP A 201 -9.93 14.78 1.66
C ASP A 201 -9.83 13.98 2.96
N GLY A 202 -10.74 14.24 3.91
CA GLY A 202 -10.79 13.52 5.17
C GLY A 202 -11.07 12.01 5.01
N ASP A 203 -11.73 11.60 3.93
CA ASP A 203 -12.02 10.19 3.71
C ASP A 203 -10.78 9.35 3.40
N ASP A 204 -9.73 9.96 2.85
CA ASP A 204 -8.43 9.30 2.66
C ASP A 204 -7.79 8.95 4.02
N TYR A 205 -7.87 9.85 5.00
CA TYR A 205 -7.35 9.60 6.35
C TYR A 205 -8.20 8.56 7.10
N ARG A 206 -9.54 8.59 6.96
CA ARG A 206 -10.41 7.54 7.51
C ARG A 206 -10.07 6.17 6.92
N ARG A 207 -9.78 6.11 5.62
CA ARG A 207 -9.35 4.88 4.94
C ARG A 207 -8.04 4.37 5.53
N ILE A 208 -7.06 5.24 5.79
CA ILE A 208 -5.79 4.84 6.43
C ILE A 208 -5.98 4.38 7.88
N ILE A 209 -6.86 4.99 8.67
CA ILE A 209 -7.17 4.49 10.02
C ILE A 209 -7.64 3.03 9.95
N ARG A 210 -8.61 2.73 9.07
CA ARG A 210 -9.12 1.36 8.87
C ARG A 210 -8.02 0.42 8.40
N LEU A 211 -7.16 0.87 7.48
CA LEU A 211 -6.03 0.09 6.99
C LEU A 211 -5.08 -0.32 8.11
N VAL A 212 -4.76 0.60 9.03
CA VAL A 212 -3.87 0.33 10.17
C VAL A 212 -4.50 -0.64 11.15
N GLU A 213 -5.81 -0.54 11.40
CA GLU A 213 -6.53 -1.50 12.25
C GLU A 213 -6.47 -2.92 11.66
N GLU A 214 -6.66 -3.03 10.34
CA GLU A 214 -6.59 -4.30 9.60
C GLU A 214 -5.16 -4.86 9.49
N LEU A 215 -4.11 -4.04 9.66
CA LEU A 215 -2.71 -4.47 9.57
C LEU A 215 -2.24 -5.32 10.76
N ARG A 216 -2.88 -5.19 11.92
CA ARG A 216 -2.40 -5.82 13.17
C ARG A 216 -2.20 -7.33 13.07
N PRO A 217 -3.11 -8.13 12.47
CA PRO A 217 -2.90 -9.56 12.31
C PRO A 217 -1.72 -9.88 11.38
N TRP A 218 -1.46 -9.05 10.37
CA TRP A 218 -0.39 -9.26 9.39
C TRP A 218 1.00 -9.11 10.01
N PHE A 219 1.17 -8.18 10.94
CA PHE A 219 2.42 -8.02 11.67
C PHE A 219 2.85 -9.28 12.45
N ARG A 220 1.89 -10.10 12.89
CA ARG A 220 2.17 -11.35 13.62
C ARG A 220 2.76 -12.45 12.74
N VAL A 221 2.59 -12.35 11.42
CA VAL A 221 3.10 -13.34 10.45
C VAL A 221 4.56 -13.05 10.06
N LEU A 222 5.01 -11.82 10.27
CA LEU A 222 6.36 -11.38 9.91
C LEU A 222 7.40 -11.87 10.92
N ASP A 223 8.64 -12.04 10.46
CA ASP A 223 9.77 -12.16 11.37
C ASP A 223 10.09 -10.80 12.02
N ALA A 224 10.78 -10.83 13.17
CA ALA A 224 11.06 -9.64 13.96
C ALA A 224 11.81 -8.54 13.17
N SER A 225 12.73 -8.91 12.28
CA SER A 225 13.52 -7.94 11.50
C SER A 225 12.68 -7.24 10.44
N THR A 226 11.82 -8.00 9.74
CA THR A 226 10.91 -7.45 8.74
C THR A 226 9.82 -6.60 9.40
N TYR A 227 9.26 -7.07 10.53
CA TYR A 227 8.33 -6.31 11.35
C TYR A 227 8.92 -4.96 11.75
N GLU A 228 10.09 -4.96 12.39
CA GLU A 228 10.71 -3.73 12.89
C GLU A 228 10.97 -2.73 11.76
N LYS A 229 11.48 -3.20 10.63
CA LYS A 229 11.73 -2.36 9.46
C LYS A 229 10.44 -1.72 8.91
N LEU A 230 9.41 -2.53 8.66
CA LEU A 230 8.16 -2.04 8.05
C LEU A 230 7.34 -1.19 9.02
N HIS A 231 7.25 -1.60 10.29
CA HIS A 231 6.55 -0.87 11.34
C HIS A 231 7.19 0.49 11.59
N ARG A 232 8.53 0.57 11.63
CA ARG A 232 9.25 1.86 11.72
C ARG A 232 8.90 2.81 10.58
N VAL A 233 8.80 2.28 9.36
CA VAL A 233 8.41 3.07 8.19
C VAL A 233 6.94 3.50 8.29
N LEU A 234 6.05 2.60 8.72
CA LEU A 234 4.64 2.89 8.97
C LEU A 234 4.47 4.07 9.95
N VAL A 235 5.02 3.97 11.16
CA VAL A 235 4.86 5.00 12.20
C VAL A 235 5.44 6.33 11.76
N THR A 236 6.53 6.32 10.98
CA THR A 236 7.12 7.55 10.43
C THR A 236 6.14 8.29 9.53
N TYR A 237 5.44 7.57 8.63
CA TYR A 237 4.49 8.20 7.71
C TYR A 237 3.15 8.52 8.38
N LEU A 238 2.67 7.68 9.31
CA LEU A 238 1.52 8.01 10.15
C LEU A 238 1.77 9.29 10.95
N GLY A 239 2.96 9.42 11.54
CA GLY A 239 3.35 10.63 12.29
C GLY A 239 3.31 11.89 11.42
N ARG A 240 3.72 11.81 10.15
CA ARG A 240 3.60 12.92 9.19
C ARG A 240 2.15 13.25 8.87
N CYS A 241 1.32 12.24 8.61
CA CYS A 241 -0.11 12.43 8.39
C CYS A 241 -0.79 13.07 9.60
N ALA A 242 -0.51 12.61 10.81
CA ALA A 242 -1.09 13.14 12.04
C ALA A 242 -0.70 14.61 12.26
N ILE A 243 0.57 14.97 12.06
CA ILE A 243 1.03 16.36 12.16
C ILE A 243 0.31 17.25 11.14
N PHE A 244 0.13 16.77 9.91
CA PHE A 244 -0.60 17.50 8.88
C PHE A 244 -2.07 17.70 9.26
N VAL A 245 -2.77 16.62 9.64
CA VAL A 245 -4.19 16.65 10.02
C VAL A 245 -4.44 17.58 11.21
N VAL A 246 -3.55 17.58 12.20
CA VAL A 246 -3.68 18.47 13.38
C VAL A 246 -3.32 19.91 13.05
N GLY A 247 -2.31 20.11 12.20
CA GLY A 247 -1.74 21.43 11.91
C GLY A 247 -2.43 22.19 10.78
N GLU A 248 -3.34 21.56 10.03
CA GLU A 248 -4.01 22.16 8.87
C GLU A 248 -5.35 22.81 9.28
N PRO A 249 -5.46 24.15 9.30
CA PRO A 249 -6.69 24.83 9.73
C PRO A 249 -7.89 24.57 8.79
N ALA A 250 -7.63 24.22 7.53
CA ALA A 250 -8.69 23.86 6.58
C ALA A 250 -9.30 22.47 6.86
N PHE A 251 -8.67 21.66 7.71
CA PHE A 251 -9.11 20.32 8.07
C PHE A 251 -10.11 20.42 9.24
N ALA A 252 -11.37 20.72 8.92
CA ALA A 252 -12.41 21.04 9.91
C ALA A 252 -12.94 19.83 10.72
N ASP A 253 -12.41 18.63 10.53
CA ASP A 253 -12.89 17.40 11.16
C ASP A 253 -12.08 17.07 12.41
N GLU A 254 -12.48 17.67 13.54
CA GLU A 254 -11.85 17.47 14.85
C GLU A 254 -11.87 16.00 15.31
N ASP A 255 -12.95 15.28 15.00
CA ASP A 255 -13.12 13.87 15.38
C ASP A 255 -12.16 12.97 14.60
N LEU A 256 -11.94 13.27 13.32
CA LEU A 256 -10.94 12.60 12.51
C LEU A 256 -9.52 12.91 12.99
N ALA A 257 -9.21 14.16 13.31
CA ALA A 257 -7.90 14.52 13.86
C ALA A 257 -7.61 13.78 15.17
N ARG A 258 -8.58 13.74 16.08
CA ARG A 258 -8.49 12.97 17.33
C ARG A 258 -8.26 11.48 17.07
N SER A 259 -9.08 10.88 16.19
CA SER A 259 -9.00 9.46 15.86
C SER A 259 -7.65 9.11 15.24
N PHE A 260 -7.17 9.92 14.30
CA PHE A 260 -5.91 9.69 13.61
C PHE A 260 -4.71 9.84 14.56
N CYS A 261 -4.73 10.85 15.43
CA CYS A 261 -3.72 11.00 16.49
C CYS A 261 -3.70 9.79 17.42
N PHE A 262 -4.86 9.33 17.88
CA PHE A 262 -4.95 8.18 18.76
C PHE A 262 -4.41 6.91 18.10
N THR A 263 -4.84 6.61 16.87
CA THR A 263 -4.32 5.49 16.08
C THR A 263 -2.80 5.59 15.92
N THR A 264 -2.29 6.78 15.61
CA THR A 264 -0.84 6.99 15.41
C THR A 264 -0.05 6.82 16.71
N MET A 265 -0.53 7.35 17.84
CA MET A 265 0.07 7.17 19.16
C MET A 265 0.09 5.70 19.58
N ALA A 266 -0.99 4.95 19.34
CA ALA A 266 -1.05 3.52 19.63
C ALA A 266 0.00 2.73 18.82
N GLU A 267 0.24 3.09 17.56
CA GLU A 267 1.30 2.46 16.77
C GLU A 267 2.69 2.87 17.26
N TYR A 268 2.92 4.13 17.65
CA TYR A 268 4.19 4.55 18.26
C TYR A 268 4.48 3.83 19.59
N ALA A 269 3.46 3.54 20.41
CA ALA A 269 3.60 2.78 21.64
C ALA A 269 4.05 1.32 21.40
N MET A 270 3.82 0.79 20.20
CA MET A 270 4.27 -0.54 19.77
C MET A 270 5.63 -0.51 19.04
N SER A 271 6.25 0.67 18.88
CA SER A 271 7.58 0.81 18.28
C SER A 271 8.65 0.16 19.16
N SER A 272 9.69 -0.40 18.53
CA SER A 272 10.86 -0.94 19.26
C SER A 272 11.63 0.16 20.01
N ASN A 273 11.51 1.42 19.59
CA ASN A 273 12.18 2.55 20.20
C ASN A 273 11.23 3.37 21.08
N LYS A 274 11.36 3.20 22.40
CA LYS A 274 10.55 3.88 23.42
C LYS A 274 10.62 5.41 23.33
N ASP A 275 11.68 5.99 22.78
CA ASP A 275 11.76 7.45 22.63
C ASP A 275 10.81 8.02 21.57
N ASP A 276 10.37 7.18 20.61
CA ASP A 276 9.69 7.65 19.41
C ASP A 276 8.33 8.25 19.75
N ILE A 277 7.59 7.67 20.69
CA ILE A 277 6.31 8.18 21.17
C ILE A 277 6.46 9.54 21.88
N TYR A 278 7.49 9.75 22.70
CA TYR A 278 7.75 11.05 23.33
C TYR A 278 8.14 12.11 22.30
N LYS A 279 8.98 11.75 21.33
CA LYS A 279 9.37 12.65 20.23
C LYS A 279 8.16 13.04 19.40
N PHE A 280 7.27 12.08 19.12
CA PHE A 280 6.05 12.31 18.36
C PHE A 280 5.05 13.17 19.16
N ALA A 281 4.78 12.84 20.42
CA ALA A 281 3.94 13.63 21.33
C ALA A 281 4.39 15.09 21.38
N ARG A 282 5.71 15.34 21.52
CA ARG A 282 6.27 16.70 21.49
C ARG A 282 5.96 17.43 20.18
N ARG A 283 6.03 16.75 19.04
CA ARG A 283 5.71 17.34 17.73
C ARG A 283 4.23 17.70 17.62
N ILE A 284 3.34 16.84 18.09
CA ILE A 284 1.90 17.12 18.12
C ILE A 284 1.61 18.33 19.02
N CYS A 285 2.15 18.36 20.24
CA CYS A 285 2.00 19.52 21.12
C CYS A 285 2.49 20.81 20.45
N PHE A 286 3.66 20.77 19.81
CA PHE A 286 4.18 21.93 19.07
C PHE A 286 3.22 22.39 17.96
N SER A 287 2.67 21.46 17.17
CA SER A 287 1.67 21.78 16.14
C SER A 287 0.42 22.41 16.73
N LEU A 288 -0.10 21.86 17.84
CA LEU A 288 -1.28 22.36 18.53
C LEU A 288 -1.10 23.78 19.07
N PHE A 289 0.02 24.06 19.74
CA PHE A 289 0.31 25.40 20.27
C PHE A 289 0.61 26.42 19.17
N SER A 290 0.86 25.98 17.94
CA SER A 290 1.04 26.86 16.78
C SER A 290 -0.28 27.28 16.13
N LEU A 291 -1.40 26.63 16.49
CA LEU A 291 -2.73 27.04 16.03
C LEU A 291 -3.16 28.31 16.79
N GLN A 292 -3.36 29.42 16.08
CA GLN A 292 -3.85 30.68 16.65
C GLN A 292 -5.39 30.73 16.58
N ASP A 293 -6.03 30.91 17.74
CA ASP A 293 -7.45 31.24 18.01
C ASP A 293 -8.61 30.27 17.62
N SER A 294 -9.67 30.34 18.44
CA SER A 294 -11.00 29.67 18.40
C SER A 294 -11.11 28.16 18.63
N THR A 295 -10.01 27.40 18.70
CA THR A 295 -10.01 25.93 18.84
C THR A 295 -9.53 25.42 20.20
N ALA A 296 -9.69 26.21 21.27
CA ALA A 296 -9.16 25.87 22.60
C ALA A 296 -9.65 24.50 23.13
N THR A 297 -10.93 24.16 22.93
CA THR A 297 -11.48 22.86 23.35
C THR A 297 -10.87 21.70 22.56
N PHE A 298 -10.70 21.85 21.24
CA PHE A 298 -10.03 20.87 20.40
C PHE A 298 -8.57 20.63 20.81
N ILE A 299 -7.84 21.71 21.07
CA ILE A 299 -6.45 21.64 21.56
C ILE A 299 -6.39 20.89 22.89
N ILE A 300 -7.27 21.21 23.85
CA ILE A 300 -7.33 20.53 25.14
C ILE A 300 -7.64 19.03 24.95
N ASP A 301 -8.63 18.69 24.14
CA ASP A 301 -9.02 17.29 23.88
C ASP A 301 -7.85 16.48 23.30
N LEU A 302 -7.10 17.04 22.34
CA LEU A 302 -5.93 16.38 21.76
C LEU A 302 -4.76 16.30 22.75
N LEU A 303 -4.55 17.31 23.59
CA LEU A 303 -3.54 17.25 24.65
C LEU A 303 -3.87 16.15 25.66
N ILE A 304 -5.14 16.02 26.07
CA ILE A 304 -5.60 14.91 26.92
C ILE A 304 -5.30 13.58 26.23
N CYS A 305 -5.64 13.43 24.95
CA CYS A 305 -5.34 12.22 24.18
C CYS A 305 -3.84 11.88 24.16
N VAL A 306 -2.97 12.87 23.98
CA VAL A 306 -1.51 12.68 24.00
C VAL A 306 -1.04 12.25 25.39
N LEU A 307 -1.48 12.94 26.44
CA LEU A 307 -1.10 12.64 27.83
C LEU A 307 -1.60 11.26 28.27
N ASP A 308 -2.82 10.89 27.94
CA ASP A 308 -3.37 9.57 28.23
C ASP A 308 -2.56 8.46 27.56
N SER A 309 -2.19 8.67 26.28
CA SER A 309 -1.37 7.70 25.54
C SER A 309 0.01 7.51 26.17
N LEU A 310 0.66 8.59 26.62
CA LEU A 310 1.94 8.53 27.33
C LEU A 310 1.81 7.87 28.70
N ALA A 311 0.73 8.15 29.44
CA ALA A 311 0.47 7.55 30.75
C ALA A 311 0.25 6.03 30.66
N HIS A 312 -0.35 5.54 29.58
CA HIS A 312 -0.52 4.10 29.35
C HIS A 312 0.82 3.41 29.05
N GLU A 313 1.73 4.06 28.32
CA GLU A 313 3.07 3.52 28.10
C GLU A 313 3.89 3.44 29.40
N GLY A 314 3.84 4.50 30.22
CA GLY A 314 4.53 4.52 31.52
C GLY A 314 4.14 3.36 32.44
N LYS A 315 2.85 3.00 32.47
CA LYS A 315 2.35 1.85 33.24
C LYS A 315 2.86 0.50 32.73
N ILE A 316 3.01 0.34 31.41
CA ILE A 316 3.56 -0.90 30.81
C ILE A 316 5.05 -1.05 31.17
N VAL A 317 5.78 0.06 31.34
CA VAL A 317 7.18 0.04 31.77
C VAL A 317 7.31 -0.34 33.25
N ASP A 318 6.40 0.11 34.12
CA ASP A 318 6.39 -0.23 35.55
C ASP A 318 5.96 -1.69 35.79
N ASP A 319 4.98 -2.20 35.03
CA ASP A 319 4.50 -3.58 35.11
C ASP A 319 5.41 -4.61 34.41
N ALA A 320 6.39 -4.18 33.60
CA ALA A 320 7.37 -5.08 32.97
C ALA A 320 8.35 -5.72 33.97
N SER A 321 8.20 -5.45 35.26
CA SER A 321 8.84 -6.20 36.34
C SER A 321 8.14 -7.53 36.68
N ASP A 322 6.94 -7.81 36.13
CA ASP A 322 6.26 -9.11 36.22
C ASP A 322 5.54 -9.46 34.89
N ILE A 323 6.16 -10.31 34.06
CA ILE A 323 5.63 -10.67 32.74
C ILE A 323 4.43 -11.63 32.86
N VAL A 324 3.22 -11.14 32.58
CA VAL A 324 2.11 -11.92 32.01
C VAL A 324 1.39 -11.09 30.94
N TYR A 325 1.42 -11.57 29.70
CA TYR A 325 0.70 -11.02 28.54
C TYR A 325 -0.82 -10.98 28.82
N ARG A 326 -1.43 -9.79 28.83
CA ARG A 326 -2.89 -9.61 28.81
C ARG A 326 -3.33 -9.08 27.45
N PRO A 327 -4.34 -9.69 26.80
CA PRO A 327 -4.91 -9.17 25.57
C PRO A 327 -5.75 -7.93 25.88
N SER A 328 -5.45 -6.80 25.23
CA SER A 328 -6.23 -5.56 25.32
C SER A 328 -7.57 -5.72 24.57
N GLY A 329 -8.50 -6.45 25.16
CA GLY A 329 -9.92 -6.22 24.97
C GLY A 329 -10.37 -5.12 25.94
N LEU A 330 -11.28 -4.26 25.49
CA LEU A 330 -11.91 -3.12 26.18
C LEU A 330 -11.19 -1.77 26.03
N PHE A 331 -11.74 -0.91 25.16
CA PHE A 331 -12.11 0.43 25.61
C PHE A 331 -13.54 0.72 25.16
N ALA A 332 -14.39 0.96 26.16
CA ALA A 332 -15.81 1.19 26.02
C ALA A 332 -16.09 2.47 25.22
N LYS A 333 -17.28 2.53 24.60
CA LYS A 333 -17.84 3.74 23.99
C LYS A 333 -17.65 4.97 24.89
N PRO A 334 -17.33 6.15 24.34
CA PRO A 334 -17.23 7.37 25.12
C PRO A 334 -18.57 7.65 25.84
N PRO A 335 -18.54 8.18 27.08
CA PRO A 335 -19.77 8.47 27.81
C PRO A 335 -20.56 9.59 27.10
N PRO A 336 -21.90 9.57 27.15
CA PRO A 336 -22.70 10.62 26.55
C PRO A 336 -22.45 11.96 27.26
N ARG A 337 -22.24 13.02 26.48
CA ARG A 337 -22.09 14.40 26.99
C ARG A 337 -23.35 14.79 27.76
N ASN A 338 -23.26 14.84 29.08
CA ASN A 338 -24.29 15.46 29.91
C ASN A 338 -24.13 16.98 29.81
N ARG A 339 -24.93 17.60 28.92
CA ARG A 339 -25.14 19.05 28.95
C ARG A 339 -25.95 19.34 30.20
N ASN A 340 -25.30 19.88 31.23
CA ASN A 340 -25.91 20.79 32.20
C ASN A 340 -24.79 21.38 33.07
N TRP A 341 -24.20 22.46 32.57
CA TRP A 341 -23.60 23.49 33.39
C TRP A 341 -24.36 24.77 33.10
N VAL A 342 -25.04 25.30 34.11
CA VAL A 342 -25.72 26.59 34.16
C VAL A 342 -25.19 27.25 35.45
N PRO A 343 -24.91 28.57 35.44
CA PRO A 343 -23.62 29.15 35.82
C PRO A 343 -23.29 29.19 37.31
#